data_AF-N1W819-F1
#
_entry.id   AF-N1W819-F1
#
_cell.length_a   1.000
_cell.length_b   1.000
_cell.length_c   1.000
_cell.angle_alpha   90.00
_cell.angle_beta   90.00
_cell.angle_gamma   90.00
#
_symmetry.space_group_name_H-M   'P 1'
#
loop_
_entity.id
_entity.type
_entity.pdbx_description
1 polymer ?
#
loop_
_entity_poly.entity_id
_entity_poly.type
_entity_poly.pdbx_seq_one_letter_code
_entity_poly.pdbx_strand_id
1 'polypeptide(L)'
;MKRILFIFSIFLFTLTVFASEKELKTVPKNKTAKALKSVAFATIRSTLLVTYGEAEERESVYTPCSENFPSMPGDFPCNYLDYEGTTLEVAPSSGVSAGEATEASDPEDVYPGGKVIIKLIKQKSPNLNGKVVFLGEGEDQLKLFYGPKGQISHYLFRQTLVIFKWDSSTPIPSLVGLLFVNVNKDYFPEEVKEYSF
;
A
#
# COMPACT_ATOMS: atom_id res chain seq x y z
N MET A 1 -8.42 -51.97 20.57
CA MET A 1 -8.03 -51.23 19.34
C MET A 1 -9.08 -50.21 18.86
N LYS A 2 -10.40 -50.41 19.03
CA LYS A 2 -11.44 -49.46 18.58
C LYS A 2 -11.49 -48.09 19.32
N ARG A 3 -11.01 -48.00 20.58
CA ARG A 3 -11.04 -46.75 21.37
C ARG A 3 -9.95 -45.73 20.99
N ILE A 4 -8.81 -46.18 20.44
CA ILE A 4 -7.70 -45.31 20.05
C ILE A 4 -8.04 -44.53 18.76
N LEU A 5 -8.79 -45.18 17.87
CA LEU A 5 -9.20 -44.59 16.58
C LEU A 5 -10.21 -43.44 16.75
N PHE A 6 -11.01 -43.47 17.82
CA PHE A 6 -11.95 -42.38 18.15
C PHE A 6 -11.26 -41.14 18.70
N ILE A 7 -10.18 -41.30 19.47
CA ILE A 7 -9.42 -40.16 20.02
C ILE A 7 -8.66 -39.43 18.90
N PHE A 8 -8.13 -40.17 17.92
CA PHE A 8 -7.45 -39.59 16.77
C PHE A 8 -8.38 -38.74 15.88
N SER A 9 -9.66 -39.15 15.76
CA SER A 9 -10.67 -38.40 15.00
C SER A 9 -11.07 -37.09 15.69
N ILE A 10 -11.11 -37.07 17.03
CA ILE A 10 -11.40 -35.84 17.81
C ILE A 10 -10.21 -34.86 17.77
N PHE A 11 -8.98 -35.37 17.76
CA PHE A 11 -7.77 -34.54 17.70
C PHE A 11 -7.58 -33.84 16.33
N LEU A 12 -8.05 -34.47 15.24
CA LEU A 12 -8.03 -33.87 13.90
C LEU A 12 -9.03 -32.71 13.74
N PHE A 13 -10.13 -32.71 14.51
CA PHE A 13 -11.13 -31.63 14.43
C PHE A 13 -10.69 -30.34 15.13
N THR A 14 -9.83 -30.43 16.16
CA THR A 14 -9.35 -29.27 16.92
C THR A 14 -8.23 -28.49 16.24
N LEU A 15 -7.68 -28.99 15.12
CA LEU A 15 -6.60 -28.32 14.38
C LEU A 15 -7.08 -27.45 13.22
N THR A 16 -8.39 -27.25 13.06
CA THR A 16 -8.91 -26.15 12.22
C THR A 16 -8.81 -24.82 12.96
N VAL A 17 -7.58 -24.45 13.33
CA VAL A 17 -7.26 -23.05 13.59
C VAL A 17 -7.40 -22.37 12.24
N PHE A 18 -8.56 -21.74 12.01
CA PHE A 18 -8.77 -20.83 10.90
C PHE A 18 -7.65 -19.79 10.96
N ALA A 19 -6.67 -19.91 10.06
CA ALA A 19 -5.87 -18.77 9.66
C ALA A 19 -6.88 -17.74 9.16
N SER A 20 -7.16 -16.74 9.98
CA SER A 20 -8.00 -15.61 9.60
C SER A 20 -7.21 -14.80 8.58
N GLU A 21 -7.25 -15.22 7.32
CA GLU A 21 -6.86 -14.38 6.19
C GLU A 21 -7.64 -13.08 6.35
N LYS A 22 -6.94 -11.97 6.56
CA LYS A 22 -7.59 -10.66 6.68
C LYS A 22 -8.16 -10.34 5.30
N GLU A 23 -9.41 -10.68 5.07
CA GLU A 23 -10.04 -10.47 3.78
C GLU A 23 -10.44 -9.00 3.57
N LEU A 24 -10.33 -8.55 2.33
CA LEU A 24 -10.90 -7.29 1.84
C LEU A 24 -12.42 -7.32 1.97
N LYS A 25 -13.00 -6.36 2.71
CA LYS A 25 -14.44 -6.29 2.96
C LYS A 25 -15.10 -5.24 2.09
N THR A 26 -16.10 -5.63 1.31
CA THR A 26 -16.91 -4.67 0.56
C THR A 26 -17.71 -3.78 1.51
N VAL A 27 -17.56 -2.46 1.36
CA VAL A 27 -18.29 -1.47 2.14
C VAL A 27 -19.71 -1.37 1.59
N PRO A 28 -20.75 -1.58 2.41
CA PRO A 28 -22.14 -1.43 1.99
C PRO A 28 -22.43 -0.03 1.43
N LYS A 29 -23.25 0.08 0.39
CA LYS A 29 -23.59 1.36 -0.28
C LYS A 29 -24.06 2.46 0.68
N ASN A 30 -24.81 2.09 1.72
CA ASN A 30 -25.30 3.03 2.75
C ASN A 30 -24.20 3.54 3.70
N LYS A 31 -23.02 2.91 3.73
CA LYS A 31 -21.85 3.31 4.53
C LYS A 31 -20.75 3.96 3.69
N THR A 32 -20.79 3.84 2.37
CA THR A 32 -19.79 4.36 1.44
C THR A 32 -19.49 5.85 1.65
N ALA A 33 -20.52 6.70 1.75
CA ALA A 33 -20.32 8.14 1.96
C ALA A 33 -19.55 8.44 3.26
N LYS A 34 -19.83 7.69 4.33
CA LYS A 34 -19.13 7.85 5.62
C LYS A 34 -17.67 7.40 5.52
N ALA A 35 -17.40 6.26 4.90
CA ALA A 35 -16.04 5.75 4.70
C ALA A 35 -15.19 6.73 3.88
N LEU A 36 -15.73 7.23 2.75
CA LEU A 36 -15.03 8.20 1.90
C LEU A 36 -14.82 9.55 2.60
N LYS A 37 -15.77 10.01 3.41
CA LYS A 37 -15.61 11.23 4.21
C LYS A 37 -14.47 11.10 5.23
N SER A 38 -14.31 9.93 5.86
CA SER A 38 -13.24 9.72 6.86
C SER A 38 -11.82 9.82 6.31
N VAL A 39 -11.65 9.72 4.99
CA VAL A 39 -10.36 9.85 4.31
C VAL A 39 -10.24 11.11 3.47
N ALA A 40 -11.15 12.08 3.68
CA ALA A 40 -11.20 13.32 2.91
C ALA A 40 -11.22 13.08 1.37
N PHE A 41 -12.04 12.13 0.90
CA PHE A 41 -12.07 11.72 -0.51
C PHE A 41 -12.26 12.89 -1.50
N ALA A 42 -12.98 13.94 -1.14
CA ALA A 42 -13.13 15.12 -1.99
C ALA A 42 -11.77 15.80 -2.29
N THR A 43 -10.90 15.88 -1.29
CA THR A 43 -9.53 16.38 -1.44
C THR A 43 -8.73 15.45 -2.34
N ILE A 44 -8.79 14.14 -2.11
CA ILE A 44 -8.12 13.12 -2.94
C ILE A 44 -8.59 13.22 -4.40
N ARG A 45 -9.89 13.26 -4.66
CA ARG A 45 -10.42 13.39 -6.01
C ARG A 45 -9.90 14.65 -6.71
N SER A 46 -9.75 15.76 -5.98
CA SER A 46 -9.23 17.00 -6.55
C SER A 46 -7.77 16.90 -7.02
N THR A 47 -6.94 16.04 -6.40
CA THR A 47 -5.54 15.84 -6.82
C THR A 47 -5.44 15.04 -8.12
N LEU A 48 -6.41 14.15 -8.38
CA LEU A 48 -6.48 13.30 -9.58
C LEU A 48 -6.94 14.06 -10.82
N LEU A 49 -7.70 15.15 -10.64
CA LEU A 49 -8.19 16.00 -11.73
C LEU A 49 -7.11 16.95 -12.30
N VAL A 50 -5.92 16.94 -11.72
CA VAL A 50 -4.83 17.87 -12.07
C VAL A 50 -3.93 17.24 -13.12
N THR A 51 -3.56 18.04 -14.12
CA THR A 51 -2.54 17.66 -15.10
C THR A 51 -1.16 18.01 -14.58
N TYR A 52 -0.30 17.01 -14.39
CA TYR A 52 1.09 17.20 -13.96
C TYR A 52 2.02 17.12 -15.18
N GLY A 53 2.69 18.22 -15.51
CA GLY A 53 3.44 18.36 -16.75
C GLY A 53 4.96 18.18 -16.63
N GLU A 54 5.58 18.71 -15.57
CA GLU A 54 7.03 18.66 -15.41
C GLU A 54 7.47 17.55 -14.45
N ALA A 55 8.30 16.63 -14.96
CA ALA A 55 8.86 15.52 -14.20
C ALA A 55 10.39 15.45 -14.35
N GLU A 56 11.04 14.91 -13.32
CA GLU A 56 12.45 14.53 -13.31
C GLU A 56 12.52 12.99 -13.21
N GLU A 57 13.27 12.36 -14.10
CA GLU A 57 13.48 10.91 -14.04
C GLU A 57 14.55 10.56 -13.00
N ARG A 58 14.28 9.54 -12.18
CA ARG A 58 15.22 9.04 -11.18
C ARG A 58 15.18 7.52 -11.12
N GLU A 59 16.34 6.91 -10.88
CA GLU A 59 16.40 5.51 -10.48
C GLU A 59 15.94 5.37 -9.04
N SER A 60 15.16 4.33 -8.78
CA SER A 60 14.75 3.90 -7.46
C SER A 60 14.90 2.40 -7.32
N VAL A 61 15.19 1.95 -6.11
CA VAL A 61 15.06 0.55 -5.74
C VAL A 61 13.58 0.16 -5.70
N TYR A 62 13.27 -1.01 -6.23
CA TYR A 62 11.97 -1.67 -6.04
C TYR A 62 12.06 -2.60 -4.82
N THR A 63 11.10 -2.48 -3.91
CA THR A 63 11.01 -3.36 -2.74
C THR A 63 9.63 -4.00 -2.68
N PRO A 64 9.53 -5.33 -2.80
CA PRO A 64 8.24 -6.00 -2.71
C PRO A 64 7.64 -5.86 -1.30
N CYS A 65 6.32 -5.90 -1.23
CA CYS A 65 5.62 -5.96 0.04
C CYS A 65 5.77 -7.34 0.71
N SER A 66 5.68 -7.38 2.04
CA SER A 66 5.71 -8.65 2.77
C SER A 66 4.45 -9.48 2.52
N GLU A 67 4.52 -10.79 2.75
CA GLU A 67 3.38 -11.71 2.58
C GLU A 67 2.17 -11.36 3.46
N ASN A 68 2.39 -10.60 4.54
CA ASN A 68 1.33 -10.15 5.46
C ASN A 68 0.66 -8.85 5.01
N PHE A 69 1.16 -8.20 3.96
CA PHE A 69 0.56 -7.01 3.38
C PHE A 69 -0.50 -7.43 2.34
N PRO A 70 -1.68 -6.76 2.30
CA PRO A 70 -2.70 -7.13 1.33
C PRO A 70 -2.19 -6.97 -0.10
N SER A 71 -2.73 -7.80 -1.01
CA SER A 71 -2.44 -7.68 -2.44
C SER A 71 -2.85 -6.28 -2.95
N MET A 72 -1.91 -5.61 -3.62
CA MET A 72 -2.06 -4.25 -4.11
C MET A 72 -2.31 -4.26 -5.63
N PRO A 73 -3.26 -3.44 -6.14
CA PRO A 73 -3.43 -3.22 -7.56
C PRO A 73 -2.17 -2.61 -8.18
N GLY A 74 -1.66 -3.28 -9.22
CA GLY A 74 -0.37 -2.98 -9.82
C GLY A 74 0.80 -3.45 -8.93
N ASP A 75 2.00 -3.45 -9.50
CA ASP A 75 3.23 -3.84 -8.77
C ASP A 75 3.67 -2.69 -7.85
N PHE A 76 2.87 -2.41 -6.81
CA PHE A 76 3.13 -1.34 -5.86
C PHE A 76 4.36 -1.68 -4.98
N PRO A 77 5.42 -0.86 -4.99
CA PRO A 77 6.61 -1.13 -4.18
C PRO A 77 6.43 -0.58 -2.75
N CYS A 78 6.62 -1.42 -1.74
CA CYS A 78 6.35 -1.05 -0.34
C CYS A 78 7.31 0.00 0.23
N ASN A 79 8.48 0.23 -0.37
CA ASN A 79 9.36 1.35 0.00
C ASN A 79 8.75 2.73 -0.33
N TYR A 80 7.64 2.79 -1.07
CA TYR A 80 6.91 4.03 -1.39
C TYR A 80 5.80 4.36 -0.40
N LEU A 81 5.64 3.61 0.70
CA LEU A 81 4.69 3.92 1.76
C LEU A 81 5.10 5.19 2.53
N ASP A 82 6.40 5.39 2.71
CA ASP A 82 6.95 6.60 3.28
C ASP A 82 8.19 7.02 2.49
N TYR A 83 8.01 8.07 1.69
CA TYR A 83 9.06 8.61 0.85
C TYR A 83 10.17 9.33 1.66
N GLU A 84 9.88 9.75 2.88
CA GLU A 84 10.82 10.50 3.74
C GLU A 84 11.35 9.66 4.91
N GLY A 85 10.90 8.40 5.07
CA GLY A 85 11.41 7.45 6.07
C GLY A 85 11.04 7.80 7.52
N THR A 86 9.90 8.47 7.72
CA THR A 86 9.38 8.98 9.00
C THR A 86 8.50 8.00 9.80
N THR A 87 8.06 6.87 9.25
CA THR A 87 7.14 5.92 9.90
C THR A 87 7.78 4.60 10.34
N LEU A 88 7.43 4.10 11.53
CA LEU A 88 7.98 2.86 12.13
C LEU A 88 7.37 1.56 11.60
N GLU A 89 6.23 1.60 10.91
CA GLU A 89 5.51 0.39 10.49
C GLU A 89 5.22 0.44 9.00
N VAL A 90 6.22 0.08 8.21
CA VAL A 90 6.15 -1.10 7.34
C VAL A 90 7.60 -1.51 7.19
N ALA A 91 8.05 -2.48 7.99
CA ALA A 91 9.30 -3.14 7.71
C ALA A 91 9.13 -3.84 6.34
N PRO A 92 9.77 -3.39 5.25
CA PRO A 92 10.08 -4.33 4.20
C PRO A 92 10.88 -5.43 4.89
N SER A 93 10.72 -6.68 4.48
CA SER A 93 11.49 -7.79 5.01
C SER A 93 12.97 -7.61 4.64
N SER A 94 13.68 -6.74 5.36
CA SER A 94 15.12 -6.69 5.44
C SER A 94 15.48 -7.11 6.87
N GLY A 95 15.18 -8.37 7.17
CA GLY A 95 15.82 -9.05 8.30
C GLY A 95 17.28 -9.28 7.96
N VAL A 96 18.11 -8.24 8.02
CA VAL A 96 19.55 -8.39 8.15
C VAL A 96 19.92 -7.97 9.56
N SER A 97 20.01 -8.99 10.43
CA SER A 97 20.75 -8.91 11.68
C SER A 97 22.12 -8.29 11.39
N ALA A 98 22.46 -7.21 12.11
CA ALA A 98 23.79 -6.65 12.10
C ALA A 98 24.78 -7.70 12.65
N GLY A 99 25.33 -8.51 11.76
CA GLY A 99 26.29 -9.56 12.07
C GLY A 99 27.11 -9.88 10.82
N GLU A 100 28.39 -9.49 10.88
CA GLU A 100 29.49 -9.88 10.00
C GLU A 100 29.39 -9.51 8.51
N ALA A 101 29.99 -8.37 8.18
CA ALA A 101 30.45 -8.07 6.84
C ALA A 101 31.50 -9.11 6.41
N THR A 102 31.14 -9.97 5.47
CA THR A 102 32.09 -10.67 4.61
C THR A 102 31.97 -10.12 3.20
N GLU A 103 33.12 -9.78 2.62
CA GLU A 103 33.28 -9.25 1.28
C GLU A 103 32.87 -10.29 0.23
N ALA A 104 31.64 -10.17 -0.30
CA ALA A 104 31.16 -10.62 -1.61
C ALA A 104 29.63 -10.80 -1.55
N SER A 105 28.90 -9.71 -1.31
CA SER A 105 27.45 -9.71 -1.50
C SER A 105 27.19 -9.30 -2.94
N ASP A 106 26.57 -10.18 -3.73
CA ASP A 106 26.06 -9.84 -5.05
C ASP A 106 25.10 -8.63 -4.89
N PRO A 107 25.22 -7.54 -5.68
CA PRO A 107 24.29 -6.42 -5.59
C PRO A 107 22.81 -6.83 -5.74
N GLU A 108 22.51 -8.01 -6.31
CA GLU A 108 21.16 -8.58 -6.34
C GLU A 108 20.67 -9.12 -4.99
N ASP A 109 21.57 -9.54 -4.08
CA ASP A 109 21.21 -9.96 -2.71
C ASP A 109 20.85 -8.76 -1.80
N VAL A 110 21.31 -7.55 -2.16
CA VAL A 110 21.01 -6.32 -1.41
C VAL A 110 19.65 -5.73 -1.80
N TYR A 111 19.16 -6.02 -3.01
CA TYR A 111 17.90 -5.49 -3.54
C TYR A 111 17.14 -6.57 -4.33
N PRO A 112 16.33 -7.41 -3.67
CA PRO A 112 15.66 -8.54 -4.30
C PRO A 112 14.64 -8.14 -5.40
N GLY A 113 14.38 -6.85 -5.55
CA GLY A 113 13.43 -6.28 -6.50
C GLY A 113 14.05 -5.55 -7.71
N GLY A 114 15.36 -5.34 -7.74
CA GLY A 114 16.02 -4.55 -8.78
C GLY A 114 15.74 -3.05 -8.73
N LYS A 115 16.11 -2.33 -9.81
CA LYS A 115 15.93 -0.89 -9.96
C LYS A 115 14.84 -0.56 -10.98
N VAL A 116 14.06 0.48 -10.70
CA VAL A 116 13.00 1.01 -11.56
C VAL A 116 13.20 2.50 -11.79
N ILE A 117 12.76 2.98 -12.96
CA ILE A 117 12.75 4.42 -13.27
C ILE A 117 11.43 5.00 -12.80
N ILE A 118 11.52 6.09 -12.04
CA ILE A 118 10.37 6.89 -11.61
C ILE A 118 10.42 8.29 -12.20
N LYS A 119 9.24 8.90 -12.33
CA LYS A 119 9.06 10.29 -12.73
C LYS A 119 8.60 11.07 -11.50
N LEU A 120 9.52 11.81 -10.89
CA LEU A 120 9.25 12.71 -9.78
C LEU A 120 8.69 14.03 -10.32
N ILE A 121 7.44 14.34 -9.97
CA ILE A 121 6.79 15.56 -10.44
C ILE A 121 7.32 16.76 -9.64
N LYS A 122 7.74 17.82 -10.36
CA LYS A 122 8.27 19.04 -9.73
C LYS A 122 7.19 19.85 -9.00
N GLN A 123 5.98 19.82 -9.54
CA GLN A 123 4.80 20.44 -8.95
C GLN A 123 4.28 19.60 -7.77
N LYS A 124 3.96 20.27 -6.66
CA LYS A 124 3.26 19.65 -5.53
C LYS A 124 1.78 19.40 -5.85
N SER A 125 1.23 18.35 -5.25
CA SER A 125 -0.20 18.06 -5.32
C SER A 125 -1.01 19.21 -4.68
N PRO A 126 -1.98 19.82 -5.39
CA PRO A 126 -2.82 20.86 -4.81
C PRO A 126 -3.72 20.26 -3.72
N ASN A 127 -4.05 21.04 -2.69
CA ASN A 127 -4.83 20.63 -1.51
C ASN A 127 -4.17 19.57 -0.61
N LEU A 128 -3.28 18.73 -1.13
CA LEU A 128 -2.50 17.77 -0.35
C LEU A 128 -1.12 18.33 0.07
N ASN A 129 -0.55 19.24 -0.73
CA ASN A 129 0.74 19.93 -0.49
C ASN A 129 1.95 18.99 -0.30
N GLY A 130 1.88 17.78 -0.86
CA GLY A 130 3.00 16.84 -0.89
C GLY A 130 3.44 16.48 -2.30
N LYS A 131 4.36 15.52 -2.37
CA LYS A 131 5.01 15.06 -3.60
C LYS A 131 4.05 14.24 -4.47
N VAL A 132 4.35 14.18 -5.76
CA VAL A 132 3.68 13.28 -6.71
C VAL A 132 4.77 12.50 -7.44
N VAL A 133 4.60 11.18 -7.51
CA VAL A 133 5.55 10.27 -8.17
C VAL A 133 4.77 9.39 -9.12
N PHE A 134 5.24 9.29 -10.36
CA PHE A 134 4.73 8.32 -11.32
C PHE A 134 5.72 7.17 -11.48
N LEU A 135 5.23 5.94 -11.41
CA LEU A 135 6.03 4.72 -11.59
C LEU A 135 5.43 3.91 -12.74
N GLY A 136 6.28 3.53 -13.70
CA GLY A 136 5.83 2.91 -14.96
C GLY A 136 5.30 3.93 -15.99
N GLU A 137 4.77 3.40 -17.09
CA GLU A 137 4.35 4.18 -18.26
C GLU A 137 3.01 3.69 -18.82
N GLY A 138 2.35 4.56 -19.60
CA GLY A 138 1.09 4.22 -20.27
C GLY A 138 -0.06 3.93 -19.31
N GLU A 139 -0.85 2.90 -19.62
CA GLU A 139 -2.04 2.51 -18.86
C GLU A 139 -1.72 1.82 -17.52
N ASP A 140 -0.51 1.26 -17.41
CA ASP A 140 -0.03 0.55 -16.22
C ASP A 140 0.81 1.43 -15.28
N GLN A 141 0.78 2.74 -15.51
CA GLN A 141 1.43 3.70 -14.64
C GLN A 141 0.71 3.81 -13.28
N LEU A 142 1.48 3.67 -12.20
CA LEU A 142 1.07 4.04 -10.86
C LEU A 142 1.27 5.54 -10.66
N LYS A 143 0.23 6.23 -10.18
CA LYS A 143 0.30 7.65 -9.80
C LYS A 143 0.19 7.79 -8.29
N LEU A 144 1.31 8.06 -7.62
CA LEU A 144 1.43 8.09 -6.17
C LEU A 144 1.38 9.54 -5.66
N PHE A 145 0.61 9.78 -4.62
CA PHE A 145 0.39 11.10 -4.03
C PHE A 145 0.70 11.08 -2.54
N TYR A 146 1.56 11.99 -2.10
CA TYR A 146 2.07 12.04 -0.75
C TYR A 146 1.47 13.18 0.05
N GLY A 147 1.31 12.97 1.35
CA GLY A 147 1.08 14.04 2.30
C GLY A 147 2.32 14.95 2.45
N PRO A 148 2.19 16.07 3.18
CA PRO A 148 3.28 17.02 3.37
C PRO A 148 4.43 16.48 4.24
N LYS A 149 4.18 15.39 4.98
CA LYS A 149 5.14 14.71 5.87
C LYS A 149 5.75 13.44 5.24
N GLY A 150 5.57 13.22 3.94
CA GLY A 150 6.22 12.11 3.22
C GLY A 150 5.46 10.78 3.20
N GLN A 151 4.41 10.58 4.00
CA GLN A 151 3.59 9.37 3.94
C GLN A 151 2.71 9.36 2.69
N ILE A 152 2.53 8.18 2.09
CA ILE A 152 1.61 8.01 0.98
C ILE A 152 0.18 8.32 1.43
N SER A 153 -0.53 9.16 0.67
CA SER A 153 -1.96 9.42 0.89
C SER A 153 -2.79 8.44 0.09
N HIS A 154 -2.49 8.33 -1.20
CA HIS A 154 -3.19 7.45 -2.13
C HIS A 154 -2.35 7.22 -3.39
N TYR A 155 -2.69 6.17 -4.12
CA TYR A 155 -2.25 6.02 -5.50
C TYR A 155 -3.38 5.56 -6.42
N LEU A 156 -3.25 5.88 -7.69
CA LEU A 156 -4.15 5.40 -8.74
C LEU A 156 -3.41 4.41 -9.65
N PHE A 157 -4.02 3.26 -9.88
CA PHE A 157 -3.65 2.29 -10.92
C PHE A 157 -4.86 2.03 -11.80
N ARG A 158 -4.79 2.37 -13.09
CA ARG A 158 -5.94 2.30 -14.02
C ARG A 158 -7.18 3.01 -13.44
N GLN A 159 -8.19 2.25 -12.99
CA GLN A 159 -9.44 2.74 -12.40
C GLN A 159 -9.59 2.37 -10.91
N THR A 160 -8.53 1.86 -10.28
CA THR A 160 -8.53 1.51 -8.86
C THR A 160 -7.67 2.50 -8.09
N LEU A 161 -8.34 3.27 -7.24
CA LEU A 161 -7.71 4.20 -6.30
C LEU A 161 -7.53 3.50 -4.95
N VAL A 162 -6.29 3.43 -4.48
CA VAL A 162 -5.98 2.90 -3.15
C VAL A 162 -5.64 4.05 -2.22
N ILE A 163 -6.31 4.14 -1.09
CA ILE A 163 -6.18 5.22 -0.11
C ILE A 163 -5.68 4.65 1.21
N PHE A 164 -4.63 5.27 1.76
CA PHE A 164 -3.97 4.84 2.98
C PHE A 164 -4.56 5.57 4.18
N LYS A 165 -5.06 4.81 5.16
CA LYS A 165 -5.62 5.33 6.40
C LYS A 165 -4.54 5.31 7.47
N TRP A 166 -4.01 6.49 7.77
CA TRP A 166 -3.03 6.68 8.83
C TRP A 166 -3.74 7.11 10.12
N ASP A 167 -3.37 6.49 11.24
CA ASP A 167 -3.63 7.06 12.55
C ASP A 167 -2.50 8.04 12.90
N SER A 168 -2.88 9.30 13.14
CA SER A 168 -1.97 10.39 13.52
C SER A 168 -2.17 10.82 14.98
N SER A 169 -2.88 10.02 15.78
CA SER A 169 -3.06 10.26 17.22
C SER A 169 -1.74 10.15 17.99
N THR A 170 -0.78 9.39 17.45
CA THR A 170 0.56 9.21 17.98
C THR A 170 1.58 10.11 17.25
N PRO A 171 2.73 10.43 17.88
CA PRO A 171 3.79 11.22 17.25
C PRO A 171 4.33 10.60 15.95
N ILE A 172 4.30 9.28 15.87
CA ILE A 172 4.70 8.50 14.70
C ILE A 172 3.41 7.93 14.10
N PRO A 173 3.02 8.32 12.87
CA PRO A 173 1.83 7.79 12.24
C PRO A 173 1.92 6.28 12.00
N SER A 174 0.82 5.57 12.23
CA SER A 174 0.70 4.13 11.96
C SER A 174 -0.35 3.87 10.88
N LEU A 175 -0.09 2.89 10.01
CA LEU A 175 -1.04 2.52 8.96
C LEU A 175 -2.11 1.61 9.55
N VAL A 176 -3.34 2.11 9.68
CA VAL A 176 -4.45 1.37 10.32
C VAL A 176 -5.40 0.72 9.33
N GLY A 177 -5.32 1.07 8.05
CA GLY A 177 -6.08 0.38 7.02
C GLY A 177 -5.91 0.97 5.63
N LEU A 178 -6.61 0.36 4.67
CA LEU A 178 -6.65 0.76 3.27
C LEU A 178 -8.10 0.83 2.80
N LEU A 179 -8.38 1.75 1.87
CA LEU A 179 -9.59 1.72 1.06
C LEU A 179 -9.23 1.52 -0.40
N PHE A 180 -9.87 0.54 -1.02
CA PHE A 180 -9.77 0.25 -2.44
C PHE A 180 -11.05 0.75 -3.10
N VAL A 181 -10.94 1.79 -3.91
CA VAL A 181 -12.06 2.48 -4.53
C VAL A 181 -11.96 2.29 -6.03
N ASN A 182 -12.88 1.51 -6.61
CA ASN A 182 -13.05 1.51 -8.06
C ASN A 182 -13.78 2.78 -8.45
N VAL A 183 -13.23 3.50 -9.42
CA VAL A 183 -13.73 4.81 -9.83
C VAL A 183 -14.02 4.86 -11.32
N ASN A 184 -15.00 5.69 -11.69
CA ASN A 184 -15.28 5.98 -13.09
C ASN A 184 -14.27 6.98 -13.69
N LYS A 185 -14.48 7.38 -14.95
CA LYS A 185 -13.63 8.32 -15.68
C LYS A 185 -13.48 9.70 -15.04
N ASP A 186 -14.48 10.11 -14.25
CA ASP A 186 -14.50 11.39 -13.53
C ASP A 186 -14.09 11.23 -12.06
N TYR A 187 -13.48 10.09 -11.72
CA TYR A 187 -13.02 9.72 -10.38
C TYR A 187 -14.14 9.66 -9.33
N PHE A 188 -15.38 9.36 -9.73
CA PHE A 188 -16.45 9.06 -8.78
C PHE A 188 -16.42 7.59 -8.37
N PRO A 189 -16.68 7.29 -7.09
CA PRO A 189 -16.62 5.93 -6.55
C PRO A 189 -17.79 5.08 -7.05
N GLU A 190 -17.49 3.88 -7.55
CA GLU A 190 -18.48 2.87 -7.97
C GLU A 190 -18.55 1.72 -6.96
N GLU A 191 -17.39 1.30 -6.45
CA GLU A 191 -17.26 0.26 -5.42
C GLU A 191 -16.18 0.68 -4.41
N VAL A 192 -16.40 0.35 -3.13
CA VAL A 192 -15.41 0.57 -2.07
C VAL A 192 -15.22 -0.72 -1.30
N LYS A 193 -13.96 -1.14 -1.15
CA LYS A 193 -13.55 -2.22 -0.25
C LYS A 193 -12.61 -1.66 0.80
N GLU A 194 -12.63 -2.23 2.00
CA GLU A 194 -11.76 -1.84 3.09
C GLU A 194 -10.91 -3.03 3.57
N TYR A 195 -9.68 -2.71 3.95
CA TYR A 195 -8.78 -3.60 4.67
C TYR A 195 -8.36 -2.91 5.96
N SER A 196 -8.29 -3.66 7.07
CA SER A 196 -7.85 -3.16 8.36
C SER A 196 -6.69 -4.02 8.87
N PHE A 197 -5.64 -3.36 9.35
CA PHE A 197 -4.49 -4.02 9.98
C PHE A 197 -4.81 -4.42 11.43
#